data_AF-A0A8T6RNG3-F1
#
_entry.id   AF-A0A8T6RNG3-F1
#
_cell.length_a   1.000
_cell.length_b   1.000
_cell.length_c   1.000
_cell.angle_alpha   90.00
_cell.angle_beta   90.00
_cell.angle_gamma   90.00
#
_symmetry.space_group_name_H-M   'P 1'
#
loop_
_entity.id
_entity.type
_entity.pdbx_description
1 polymer ?
#
loop_
_entity_poly.entity_id
_entity_poly.type
_entity_poly.pdbx_seq_one_letter_code
_entity_poly.pdbx_strand_id
1 'polypeptide(L)'
;MILANKNTKILVQGITGNQGSFHSKIMKDYGSKIVAGTSKSLKKEEVHKIPIYKSIKDAKNEHEVNATIIFVPARFSKDAILEAINENIELIVIITEGLPILDEMFVINEALKKKLKIIGPNSPGILTPEVCKLGIIPHQYFKKGSMGLVSRSGTLTYEIAYNMHAHGISTAVGIGGDPIIGLDFIEILRLFENDSQTKAIIMIGEIGGIREERAAKFIKNEMSKPIFAFIAGSSITISGKRFGHAGALIVGNKGTARSKIEALKKAGVHVVNLPYQISEKISEIL
;
A
#
# COMPACT_ATOMS: atom_id res chain seq x y z
N MET A 1 11.18 9.90 2.65
CA MET A 1 10.22 8.94 3.23
C MET A 1 8.82 9.53 3.25
N ILE A 2 7.81 8.74 2.85
CA ILE A 2 6.40 9.17 2.86
C ILE A 2 5.59 8.31 3.83
N LEU A 3 4.54 8.89 4.44
CA LEU A 3 3.53 8.25 5.29
C LEU A 3 4.06 7.55 6.57
N ALA A 4 4.84 6.47 6.43
CA ALA A 4 5.38 5.68 7.53
C ALA A 4 6.86 6.03 7.79
N ASN A 5 7.14 6.56 8.99
CA ASN A 5 8.47 7.02 9.39
C ASN A 5 8.75 6.71 10.88
N LYS A 6 9.88 7.17 11.41
CA LYS A 6 10.32 6.93 12.80
C LYS A 6 9.35 7.42 13.88
N ASN A 7 8.48 8.39 13.55
CA ASN A 7 7.48 8.95 14.46
C ASN A 7 6.14 8.22 14.38
N THR A 8 6.01 7.21 13.51
CA THR A 8 4.79 6.42 13.36
C THR A 8 4.64 5.49 14.57
N LYS A 9 3.58 5.71 15.37
CA LYS A 9 3.21 4.92 16.55
C LYS A 9 1.98 4.08 16.20
N ILE A 10 2.19 2.77 16.14
CA ILE A 10 1.30 1.82 15.47
C ILE A 10 0.41 1.12 16.48
N LEU A 11 -0.88 1.08 16.18
CA LEU A 11 -1.85 0.17 16.80
C LEU A 11 -2.23 -0.97 15.85
N VAL A 12 -2.23 -2.21 16.35
CA VAL A 12 -2.63 -3.39 15.57
C VAL A 12 -4.05 -3.83 15.94
N GLN A 13 -4.99 -3.69 15.01
CA GLN A 13 -6.35 -4.19 15.18
C GLN A 13 -6.43 -5.68 14.82
N GLY A 14 -6.97 -6.49 15.73
CA GLY A 14 -6.98 -7.94 15.59
C GLY A 14 -5.65 -8.61 15.95
N ILE A 15 -4.88 -8.00 16.87
CA ILE A 15 -3.52 -8.46 17.26
C ILE A 15 -3.47 -9.89 17.79
N THR A 16 -4.56 -10.39 18.39
CA THR A 16 -4.63 -11.74 18.94
C THR A 16 -4.93 -12.82 17.91
N GLY A 17 -5.35 -12.45 16.69
CA GLY A 17 -5.55 -13.37 15.59
C GLY A 17 -4.23 -13.87 15.01
N ASN A 18 -4.25 -14.98 14.29
CA ASN A 18 -3.03 -15.62 13.76
C ASN A 18 -2.16 -14.64 12.94
N GLN A 19 -2.76 -13.95 11.97
CA GLN A 19 -2.06 -12.99 11.11
C GLN A 19 -1.62 -11.73 11.90
N GLY A 20 -2.50 -11.22 12.76
CA GLY A 20 -2.20 -10.06 13.61
C GLY A 20 -1.01 -10.32 14.52
N SER A 21 -0.99 -11.45 15.23
CA SER A 21 0.11 -11.82 16.13
C SER A 21 1.41 -12.04 15.36
N PHE A 22 1.36 -12.84 14.30
CA PHE A 22 2.53 -13.17 13.49
C PHE A 22 3.20 -11.92 12.90
N HIS A 23 2.43 -11.06 12.23
CA HIS A 23 2.99 -9.87 11.62
C HIS A 23 3.32 -8.78 12.65
N SER A 24 2.64 -8.72 13.80
CA SER A 24 3.06 -7.83 14.89
C SER A 24 4.46 -8.16 15.38
N LYS A 25 4.78 -9.45 15.53
CA LYS A 25 6.15 -9.86 15.88
C LYS A 25 7.15 -9.38 14.85
N ILE A 26 6.91 -9.66 13.57
CA ILE A 26 7.83 -9.29 12.48
C ILE A 26 8.01 -7.77 12.39
N MET A 27 6.92 -7.00 12.49
CA MET A 27 6.99 -5.54 12.47
C MET A 27 7.78 -5.01 13.67
N LYS A 28 7.56 -5.56 14.87
CA LYS A 28 8.31 -5.19 16.08
C LYS A 28 9.79 -5.53 15.97
N ASP A 29 10.12 -6.75 15.54
CA ASP A 29 11.50 -7.20 15.35
C ASP A 29 12.23 -6.37 14.29
N TYR A 30 11.50 -5.88 13.28
CA TYR A 30 12.03 -4.98 12.25
C TYR A 30 12.35 -3.57 12.77
N GLY A 31 11.83 -3.19 13.94
CA GLY A 31 12.02 -1.86 14.54
C GLY A 31 10.81 -0.93 14.44
N SER A 32 9.66 -1.40 13.92
CA SER A 32 8.44 -0.60 13.93
C SER A 32 7.94 -0.34 15.36
N LYS A 33 7.56 0.90 15.65
CA LYS A 33 7.06 1.29 16.98
C LYS A 33 5.59 0.90 17.17
N ILE A 34 5.36 -0.37 17.51
CA ILE A 34 4.04 -0.88 17.90
C ILE A 34 3.80 -0.57 19.37
N VAL A 35 2.80 0.27 19.65
CA VAL A 35 2.51 0.76 21.01
C VAL A 35 1.35 0.01 21.66
N ALA A 36 0.41 -0.49 20.87
CA ALA A 36 -0.78 -1.17 21.36
C ALA A 36 -1.37 -2.13 20.31
N GLY A 37 -2.24 -3.02 20.76
CA GLY A 37 -3.15 -3.73 19.87
C GLY A 37 -4.57 -3.80 20.43
N THR A 38 -5.54 -4.15 19.58
CA THR A 38 -6.94 -4.32 20.01
C THR A 38 -7.44 -5.73 19.72
N SER A 39 -8.30 -6.21 20.62
CA SER A 39 -8.96 -7.51 20.50
C SER A 39 -10.29 -7.51 21.25
N LYS A 40 -11.38 -7.84 20.56
CA LYS A 40 -12.72 -7.92 21.18
C LYS A 40 -12.84 -8.96 22.30
N SER A 41 -12.02 -10.01 22.28
CA SER A 41 -12.11 -11.13 23.22
C SER A 41 -11.34 -10.94 24.54
N LEU A 42 -10.41 -9.97 24.61
CA LEU A 42 -9.50 -9.70 25.74
C LEU A 42 -8.91 -10.94 26.46
N LYS A 43 -8.77 -12.09 25.77
CA LYS A 43 -8.26 -13.33 26.38
C LYS A 43 -6.78 -13.25 26.79
N LYS A 44 -6.07 -12.22 26.34
CA LYS A 44 -4.66 -11.96 26.61
C LYS A 44 -4.52 -10.48 26.94
N GLU A 45 -3.73 -10.18 27.96
CA GLU A 45 -3.39 -8.81 28.34
C GLU A 45 -2.31 -8.22 27.42
N GLU A 46 -1.44 -9.07 26.87
CA GLU A 46 -0.42 -8.69 25.90
C GLU A 46 -0.13 -9.76 24.84
N VAL A 47 0.42 -9.32 23.71
CA VAL A 47 1.01 -10.17 22.66
C VAL A 47 2.39 -9.63 22.32
N HIS A 48 3.43 -10.45 22.43
CA HIS A 48 4.82 -10.03 22.18
C HIS A 48 5.26 -8.79 22.99
N LYS A 49 4.84 -8.67 24.25
CA LYS A 49 5.05 -7.47 25.10
C LYS A 49 4.44 -6.21 24.50
N ILE A 50 3.28 -6.34 23.84
CA ILE A 50 2.47 -5.23 23.33
C ILE A 50 1.14 -5.30 24.08
N PRO A 51 0.75 -4.26 24.83
CA PRO A 51 -0.49 -4.26 25.59
C PRO A 51 -1.72 -4.31 24.67
N ILE A 52 -2.76 -5.01 25.13
CA ILE A 52 -4.00 -5.23 24.39
C ILE A 52 -5.14 -4.48 25.05
N TYR A 53 -5.90 -3.77 24.22
CA TYR A 53 -7.06 -2.97 24.63
C TYR A 53 -8.33 -3.47 23.96
N LYS A 54 -9.48 -3.08 24.52
CA LYS A 54 -10.79 -3.43 23.96
C LYS A 54 -11.11 -2.60 22.71
N SER A 55 -10.69 -1.34 22.71
CA SER A 55 -10.93 -0.36 21.65
C SER A 55 -9.69 0.50 21.38
N ILE A 56 -9.68 1.17 20.22
CA ILE A 56 -8.66 2.19 19.87
C ILE A 56 -8.73 3.34 20.87
N LYS A 57 -9.93 3.73 21.31
CA LYS A 57 -10.12 4.78 22.31
C LYS A 57 -9.39 4.48 23.61
N ASP A 58 -9.56 3.26 24.13
CA ASP A 58 -8.88 2.84 25.37
C ASP A 58 -7.36 2.84 25.19
N ALA A 59 -6.87 2.35 24.05
CA ALA A 59 -5.44 2.39 23.74
C ALA A 59 -4.89 3.83 23.66
N LYS A 60 -5.68 4.77 23.11
CA LYS A 60 -5.28 6.18 22.98
C LYS A 60 -5.25 6.95 24.31
N ASN A 61 -5.94 6.47 25.34
CA ASN A 61 -5.85 7.06 26.68
C ASN A 61 -4.47 6.82 27.30
N GLU A 62 -3.82 5.72 26.95
CA GLU A 62 -2.52 5.30 27.50
C GLU A 62 -1.35 5.56 26.54
N HIS A 63 -1.61 5.58 25.23
CA HIS A 63 -0.60 5.66 24.19
C HIS A 63 -0.93 6.72 23.15
N GLU A 64 0.09 7.42 22.67
CA GLU A 64 -0.05 8.17 21.43
C GLU A 64 -0.08 7.20 20.24
N VAL A 65 -1.18 7.23 19.48
CA VAL A 65 -1.39 6.40 18.28
C VAL A 65 -1.69 7.33 17.10
N ASN A 66 -0.90 7.23 16.02
CA ASN A 66 -1.12 7.98 14.77
C ASN A 66 -1.26 7.09 13.53
N ALA A 67 -1.01 5.78 13.67
CA ALA A 67 -1.26 4.82 12.60
C ALA A 67 -1.90 3.53 13.14
N THR A 68 -2.70 2.88 12.30
CA THR A 68 -3.24 1.56 12.58
C THR A 68 -3.09 0.62 11.40
N ILE A 69 -2.90 -0.66 11.70
CA ILE A 69 -2.98 -1.75 10.74
C ILE A 69 -4.07 -2.75 11.15
N ILE A 70 -4.84 -3.20 10.16
CA ILE A 70 -6.02 -4.04 10.35
C ILE A 70 -5.78 -5.43 9.79
N PHE A 71 -5.78 -6.43 10.68
CA PHE A 71 -5.76 -7.87 10.37
C PHE A 71 -7.09 -8.56 10.71
N VAL A 72 -8.16 -7.78 10.80
CA VAL A 72 -9.50 -8.24 11.14
C VAL A 72 -10.13 -8.92 9.91
N PRO A 73 -10.83 -10.07 10.05
CA PRO A 73 -11.50 -10.73 8.92
C PRO A 73 -12.49 -9.80 8.19
N ALA A 74 -12.70 -10.04 6.88
CA ALA A 74 -13.51 -9.16 6.01
C ALA A 74 -14.88 -8.81 6.59
N ARG A 75 -15.61 -9.81 7.09
CA ARG A 75 -16.95 -9.64 7.70
C ARG A 75 -17.02 -8.68 8.90
N PHE A 76 -15.88 -8.36 9.50
CA PHE A 76 -15.77 -7.44 10.64
C PHE A 76 -14.90 -6.22 10.34
N SER A 77 -14.35 -6.12 9.12
CA SER A 77 -13.39 -5.07 8.78
C SER A 77 -14.03 -3.71 8.68
N LYS A 78 -15.29 -3.61 8.22
CA LYS A 78 -16.03 -2.34 8.18
C LYS A 78 -16.02 -1.64 9.54
N ASP A 79 -16.42 -2.35 10.60
CA ASP A 79 -16.49 -1.78 11.95
C ASP A 79 -15.11 -1.36 12.46
N ALA A 80 -14.08 -2.18 12.22
CA ALA A 80 -12.70 -1.88 12.61
C ALA A 80 -12.14 -0.63 11.90
N ILE A 81 -12.46 -0.47 10.60
CA ILE A 81 -12.06 0.71 9.83
C ILE A 81 -12.81 1.95 10.34
N LEU A 82 -14.12 1.85 10.59
CA LEU A 82 -14.91 2.95 11.12
C LEU A 82 -14.46 3.37 12.52
N GLU A 83 -14.06 2.43 13.37
CA GLU A 83 -13.45 2.73 14.67
C GLU A 83 -12.20 3.60 14.50
N ALA A 84 -11.29 3.22 13.60
CA ALA A 84 -10.08 3.99 13.31
C ALA A 84 -10.38 5.39 12.74
N ILE A 85 -11.38 5.49 11.85
CA ILE A 85 -11.84 6.77 11.28
C ILE A 85 -12.45 7.66 12.38
N ASN A 86 -13.24 7.08 13.29
CA ASN A 86 -13.88 7.80 14.39
C ASN A 86 -12.86 8.34 15.39
N GLU A 87 -11.82 7.55 15.67
CA GLU A 87 -10.70 7.94 16.52
C GLU A 87 -9.66 8.82 15.81
N ASN A 88 -9.93 9.26 14.58
CA ASN A 88 -9.08 10.15 13.77
C ASN A 88 -7.63 9.65 13.63
N ILE A 89 -7.45 8.35 13.42
CA ILE A 89 -6.13 7.79 13.11
C ILE A 89 -5.68 8.26 11.73
N GLU A 90 -4.55 8.96 11.66
CA GLU A 90 -4.09 9.65 10.44
C GLU A 90 -3.78 8.69 9.29
N LEU A 91 -3.18 7.54 9.59
CA LEU A 91 -2.81 6.51 8.63
C LEU A 91 -3.44 5.16 8.99
N ILE A 92 -4.29 4.64 8.11
CA ILE A 92 -5.00 3.37 8.29
C ILE A 92 -4.56 2.40 7.19
N VAL A 93 -3.96 1.27 7.55
CA VAL A 93 -3.52 0.24 6.61
C VAL A 93 -4.41 -0.99 6.73
N ILE A 94 -5.08 -1.34 5.65
CA ILE A 94 -6.05 -2.43 5.59
C ILE A 94 -5.45 -3.58 4.79
N ILE A 95 -5.02 -4.63 5.49
CA ILE A 95 -4.42 -5.81 4.86
C ILE A 95 -5.51 -6.74 4.31
N THR A 96 -6.66 -6.75 4.96
CA THR A 96 -7.75 -7.68 4.69
C THR A 96 -8.20 -7.65 3.23
N GLU A 97 -8.26 -8.84 2.63
CA GLU A 97 -8.85 -9.08 1.31
C GLU A 97 -10.31 -9.52 1.43
N GLY A 98 -11.11 -9.24 0.41
CA GLY A 98 -12.48 -9.76 0.29
C GLY A 98 -13.54 -8.93 1.02
N LEU A 99 -13.27 -7.63 1.21
CA LEU A 99 -14.30 -6.71 1.69
C LEU A 99 -15.43 -6.59 0.64
N PRO A 100 -16.70 -6.50 1.06
CA PRO A 100 -17.77 -6.17 0.14
C PRO A 100 -17.56 -4.76 -0.45
N ILE A 101 -17.71 -4.60 -1.77
CA ILE A 101 -17.48 -3.32 -2.47
C ILE A 101 -18.30 -2.16 -1.88
N LEU A 102 -19.53 -2.43 -1.40
CA LEU A 102 -20.35 -1.40 -0.74
C LEU A 102 -19.77 -0.94 0.60
N ASP A 103 -19.11 -1.84 1.34
CA ASP A 103 -18.42 -1.49 2.56
C ASP A 103 -17.14 -0.71 2.26
N GLU A 104 -16.38 -1.10 1.22
CA GLU A 104 -15.23 -0.32 0.73
C GLU A 104 -15.65 1.10 0.37
N MET A 105 -16.69 1.26 -0.46
CA MET A 105 -17.21 2.56 -0.87
C MET A 105 -17.59 3.42 0.34
N PHE A 106 -18.27 2.83 1.31
CA PHE A 106 -18.70 3.54 2.51
C PHE A 106 -17.51 4.02 3.34
N VAL A 107 -16.59 3.12 3.71
CA VAL A 107 -15.48 3.47 4.62
C VAL A 107 -14.46 4.40 3.97
N ILE A 108 -14.18 4.24 2.68
CA ILE A 108 -13.29 5.16 1.95
C ILE A 108 -13.92 6.56 1.88
N ASN A 109 -15.21 6.67 1.60
CA ASN A 109 -15.91 7.95 1.60
C ASN A 109 -15.88 8.64 2.98
N GLU A 110 -16.08 7.90 4.07
CA GLU A 110 -15.99 8.46 5.42
C GLU A 110 -14.58 8.95 5.76
N ALA A 111 -13.55 8.21 5.36
CA ALA A 111 -12.16 8.64 5.55
C ALA A 111 -11.81 9.89 4.75
N LEU A 112 -12.30 10.01 3.51
CA LEU A 112 -12.09 11.19 2.66
C LEU A 112 -12.70 12.45 3.28
N LYS A 113 -13.91 12.37 3.84
CA LYS A 113 -14.55 13.50 4.54
C LYS A 113 -13.69 14.03 5.70
N LYS A 114 -12.95 13.13 6.36
CA LYS A 114 -12.04 13.46 7.46
C LYS A 114 -10.58 13.71 7.03
N LYS A 115 -10.28 13.63 5.73
CA LYS A 115 -8.92 13.78 5.18
C LYS A 115 -7.90 12.79 5.77
N LEU A 116 -8.36 11.59 6.16
CA LEU A 116 -7.50 10.53 6.67
C LEU A 116 -6.89 9.74 5.50
N LYS A 117 -5.71 9.15 5.71
CA LYS A 117 -4.99 8.37 4.69
C LYS A 117 -5.28 6.89 4.88
N ILE A 118 -5.85 6.25 3.86
CA ILE A 118 -6.06 4.80 3.83
C ILE A 118 -5.12 4.16 2.81
N ILE A 119 -4.47 3.07 3.19
CA ILE A 119 -3.78 2.15 2.27
C ILE A 119 -4.56 0.83 2.26
N GLY A 120 -4.87 0.32 1.06
CA GLY A 120 -5.74 -0.85 0.88
C GLY A 120 -7.22 -0.47 0.69
N PRO A 121 -8.16 -1.44 0.84
CA PRO A 121 -7.97 -2.82 1.30
C PRO A 121 -7.21 -3.72 0.32
N ASN A 122 -7.04 -5.00 0.71
CA ASN A 122 -6.29 -6.00 -0.04
C ASN A 122 -4.89 -5.50 -0.43
N SER A 123 -4.16 -5.03 0.57
CA SER A 123 -2.86 -4.39 0.40
C SER A 123 -1.78 -5.12 1.21
N PRO A 124 -0.54 -5.24 0.69
CA PRO A 124 0.58 -5.70 1.48
C PRO A 124 1.05 -4.67 2.54
N GLY A 125 0.56 -3.43 2.47
CA GLY A 125 0.86 -2.32 3.37
C GLY A 125 1.97 -1.41 2.87
N ILE A 126 2.74 -0.86 3.80
CA ILE A 126 3.81 0.12 3.55
C ILE A 126 5.11 -0.27 4.26
N LEU A 127 6.23 -0.05 3.59
CA LEU A 127 7.57 -0.29 4.10
C LEU A 127 8.49 0.86 3.75
N THR A 128 9.05 1.51 4.77
CA THR A 128 10.19 2.42 4.66
C THR A 128 11.40 1.66 5.19
N PRO A 129 12.35 1.23 4.32
CA PRO A 129 13.43 0.35 4.72
C PRO A 129 14.27 0.92 5.87
N GLU A 130 14.63 0.07 6.83
CA GLU A 130 15.39 0.38 8.05
C GLU A 130 14.69 1.38 9.01
N VAL A 131 13.43 1.72 8.76
CA VAL A 131 12.71 2.76 9.53
C VAL A 131 11.38 2.26 10.05
N CYS A 132 10.49 1.80 9.17
CA CYS A 132 9.15 1.41 9.58
C CYS A 132 8.54 0.42 8.58
N LYS A 133 8.04 -0.69 9.12
CA LYS A 133 7.23 -1.68 8.40
C LYS A 133 5.82 -1.69 8.99
N LEU A 134 4.81 -1.41 8.17
CA LEU A 134 3.41 -1.46 8.53
C LEU A 134 2.67 -2.29 7.46
N GLY A 135 2.75 -3.62 7.60
CA GLY A 135 2.20 -4.54 6.61
C GLY A 135 2.88 -5.90 6.58
N ILE A 136 2.61 -6.65 5.51
CA ILE A 136 3.09 -8.02 5.26
C ILE A 136 4.24 -8.09 4.23
N ILE A 137 4.74 -6.94 3.75
CA ILE A 137 5.88 -6.85 2.82
C ILE A 137 7.14 -7.59 3.37
N PRO A 138 7.71 -8.59 2.69
CA PRO A 138 8.93 -9.27 3.12
C PRO A 138 10.14 -8.33 3.03
N HIS A 139 10.56 -7.80 4.18
CA HIS A 139 11.54 -6.73 4.27
C HIS A 139 12.97 -7.15 3.87
N GLN A 140 13.28 -8.45 3.85
CA GLN A 140 14.59 -8.97 3.48
C GLN A 140 15.01 -8.65 2.03
N TYR A 141 14.04 -8.32 1.16
CA TYR A 141 14.31 -7.92 -0.22
C TYR A 141 14.47 -6.41 -0.41
N PHE A 142 14.39 -5.63 0.68
CA PHE A 142 14.40 -4.17 0.62
C PHE A 142 15.64 -3.61 1.30
N LYS A 143 16.41 -2.84 0.54
CA LYS A 143 17.49 -2.00 1.05
C LYS A 143 17.07 -0.55 1.05
N LYS A 144 17.57 0.23 2.00
CA LYS A 144 17.36 1.67 2.02
C LYS A 144 18.02 2.31 0.80
N GLY A 145 17.31 3.23 0.17
CA GLY A 145 17.82 3.97 -0.98
C GLY A 145 16.92 5.13 -1.38
N SER A 146 16.87 5.40 -2.68
CA SER A 146 16.27 6.61 -3.24
C SER A 146 15.12 6.38 -4.21
N MET A 147 14.72 5.12 -4.46
CA MET A 147 13.61 4.80 -5.36
C MET A 147 12.29 4.71 -4.59
N GLY A 148 11.32 5.53 -4.95
CA GLY A 148 9.95 5.38 -4.45
C GLY A 148 9.27 4.24 -5.19
N LEU A 149 8.50 3.38 -4.52
CA LEU A 149 7.80 2.27 -5.15
C LEU A 149 6.31 2.32 -4.79
N VAL A 150 5.44 2.35 -5.80
CA VAL A 150 3.99 2.23 -5.65
C VAL A 150 3.43 1.10 -6.51
N SER A 151 2.56 0.26 -5.94
CA SER A 151 2.11 -0.95 -6.61
C SER A 151 0.69 -1.37 -6.24
N ARG A 152 -0.05 -1.92 -7.21
CA ARG A 152 -1.30 -2.65 -6.96
C ARG A 152 -1.09 -4.09 -6.50
N SER A 153 0.08 -4.69 -6.79
CA SER A 153 0.37 -6.10 -6.57
C SER A 153 1.39 -6.33 -5.46
N GLY A 154 1.14 -7.31 -4.59
CA GLY A 154 2.06 -7.71 -3.52
C GLY A 154 3.35 -8.33 -4.06
N THR A 155 3.27 -9.50 -4.68
CA THR A 155 4.46 -10.30 -5.06
C THR A 155 5.36 -9.61 -6.09
N LEU A 156 4.79 -8.92 -7.08
CA LEU A 156 5.56 -8.15 -8.06
C LEU A 156 6.36 -7.01 -7.42
N THR A 157 5.84 -6.43 -6.34
CA THR A 157 6.58 -5.41 -5.56
C THR A 157 7.88 -5.98 -5.01
N TYR A 158 7.86 -7.23 -4.58
CA TYR A 158 9.01 -7.87 -3.92
C TYR A 158 10.06 -8.32 -4.94
N GLU A 159 9.60 -8.83 -6.09
CA GLU A 159 10.47 -9.16 -7.22
C GLU A 159 11.22 -7.93 -7.73
N ILE A 160 10.52 -6.82 -7.93
CA ILE A 160 11.18 -5.58 -8.38
C ILE A 160 12.12 -5.07 -7.28
N ALA A 161 11.69 -5.02 -6.02
CA ALA A 161 12.57 -4.60 -4.92
C ALA A 161 13.87 -5.42 -4.82
N TYR A 162 13.79 -6.74 -5.02
CA TYR A 162 14.95 -7.63 -5.05
C TYR A 162 15.97 -7.21 -6.14
N ASN A 163 15.48 -6.84 -7.32
CA ASN A 163 16.32 -6.38 -8.44
C ASN A 163 16.85 -4.95 -8.25
N MET A 164 16.30 -4.17 -7.30
CA MET A 164 16.72 -2.79 -7.01
C MET A 164 17.87 -2.68 -6.01
N HIS A 165 18.61 -3.76 -5.74
CA HIS A 165 19.66 -3.81 -4.72
C HIS A 165 20.71 -2.69 -4.83
N ALA A 166 21.08 -2.30 -6.06
CA ALA A 166 22.09 -1.25 -6.30
C ALA A 166 21.59 0.17 -5.97
N HIS A 167 20.28 0.41 -5.98
CA HIS A 167 19.70 1.77 -5.85
C HIS A 167 18.93 1.94 -4.53
N GLY A 168 18.37 0.84 -4.02
CA GLY A 168 17.53 0.78 -2.83
C GLY A 168 16.20 1.54 -2.96
N ILE A 169 15.33 1.32 -1.98
CA ILE A 169 13.98 1.85 -1.90
C ILE A 169 13.90 2.94 -0.81
N SER A 170 13.26 4.06 -1.11
CA SER A 170 12.96 5.11 -0.12
C SER A 170 11.75 4.70 0.73
N THR A 171 10.61 4.44 0.08
CA THR A 171 9.39 3.87 0.65
C THR A 171 8.69 3.03 -0.42
N ALA A 172 8.19 1.86 -0.04
CA ALA A 172 7.34 1.00 -0.85
C ALA A 172 5.90 1.03 -0.32
N VAL A 173 4.94 1.29 -1.20
CA VAL A 173 3.51 1.38 -0.89
C VAL A 173 2.73 0.42 -1.80
N GLY A 174 2.11 -0.60 -1.21
CA GLY A 174 1.09 -1.37 -1.90
C GLY A 174 -0.26 -0.67 -1.75
N ILE A 175 -0.82 -0.09 -2.80
CA ILE A 175 -2.09 0.65 -2.70
C ILE A 175 -3.31 -0.28 -2.58
N GLY A 176 -3.18 -1.52 -3.05
CA GLY A 176 -4.19 -2.57 -2.94
C GLY A 176 -4.79 -2.99 -4.29
N GLY A 177 -5.28 -4.23 -4.32
CA GLY A 177 -5.85 -4.87 -5.52
C GLY A 177 -7.36 -4.70 -5.68
N ASP A 178 -8.05 -4.10 -4.71
CA ASP A 178 -9.51 -4.00 -4.70
C ASP A 178 -10.04 -2.85 -5.59
N PRO A 179 -11.30 -2.92 -6.06
CA PRO A 179 -11.88 -1.93 -6.97
C PRO A 179 -11.99 -0.52 -6.37
N ILE A 180 -12.21 -0.43 -5.05
CA ILE A 180 -12.26 0.83 -4.31
C ILE A 180 -11.20 0.77 -3.21
N ILE A 181 -10.25 1.69 -3.26
CA ILE A 181 -9.14 1.81 -2.31
C ILE A 181 -9.08 3.22 -1.74
N GLY A 182 -8.23 3.42 -0.73
CA GLY A 182 -7.89 4.73 -0.18
C GLY A 182 -7.04 5.57 -1.12
N LEU A 183 -5.76 5.75 -0.78
CA LEU A 183 -4.79 6.47 -1.60
C LEU A 183 -4.51 5.70 -2.90
N ASP A 184 -4.66 6.37 -4.03
CA ASP A 184 -4.38 5.82 -5.36
C ASP A 184 -2.99 6.29 -5.84
N PHE A 185 -2.62 5.92 -7.07
CA PHE A 185 -1.35 6.31 -7.68
C PHE A 185 -1.13 7.82 -7.63
N ILE A 186 -2.13 8.65 -7.90
CA ILE A 186 -1.96 10.11 -7.96
C ILE A 186 -1.51 10.67 -6.61
N GLU A 187 -2.18 10.26 -5.52
CA GLU A 187 -1.83 10.73 -4.18
C GLU A 187 -0.43 10.27 -3.77
N ILE A 188 -0.08 9.01 -4.05
CA ILE A 188 1.25 8.47 -3.72
C ILE A 188 2.35 9.11 -4.57
N LEU A 189 2.12 9.32 -5.87
CA LEU A 189 3.05 10.02 -6.76
C LEU A 189 3.30 11.44 -6.27
N ARG A 190 2.24 12.17 -5.88
CA ARG A 190 2.37 13.52 -5.30
C ARG A 190 3.20 13.52 -4.02
N LEU A 191 3.05 12.50 -3.16
CA LEU A 191 3.88 12.37 -1.96
C LEU A 191 5.35 12.11 -2.32
N PHE A 192 5.62 11.24 -3.30
CA PHE A 192 6.98 10.97 -3.74
C PHE A 192 7.64 12.16 -4.42
N GLU A 193 6.91 12.95 -5.19
CA GLU A 193 7.41 14.19 -5.81
C GLU A 193 7.96 15.15 -4.75
N ASN A 194 7.24 15.29 -3.63
CA ASN A 194 7.61 16.18 -2.53
C ASN A 194 8.67 15.58 -1.58
N ASP A 195 9.03 14.31 -1.74
CA ASP A 195 10.00 13.65 -0.88
C ASP A 195 11.44 13.83 -1.39
N SER A 196 12.26 14.61 -0.70
CA SER A 196 13.65 14.92 -1.10
C SER A 196 14.56 13.70 -1.17
N GLN A 197 14.25 12.63 -0.43
CA GLN A 197 14.99 11.35 -0.49
C GLN A 197 14.67 10.57 -1.76
N THR A 198 13.45 10.69 -2.28
CA THR A 198 13.02 9.99 -3.50
C THR A 198 13.55 10.72 -4.72
N LYS A 199 14.36 10.03 -5.54
CA LYS A 199 14.98 10.56 -6.77
C LYS A 199 14.30 10.08 -8.04
N ALA A 200 13.74 8.88 -8.02
CA ALA A 200 12.90 8.36 -9.09
C ALA A 200 11.81 7.45 -8.51
N ILE A 201 10.78 7.17 -9.31
CA ILE A 201 9.60 6.43 -8.86
C ILE A 201 9.36 5.21 -9.75
N ILE A 202 9.09 4.08 -9.11
CA ILE A 202 8.68 2.83 -9.73
C ILE A 202 7.18 2.68 -9.53
N MET A 203 6.45 2.52 -10.64
CA MET A 203 5.00 2.34 -10.67
C MET A 203 4.64 0.97 -11.24
N ILE A 204 4.00 0.13 -10.43
CA ILE A 204 3.60 -1.22 -10.83
C ILE A 204 2.08 -1.28 -10.93
N GLY A 205 1.60 -1.37 -12.17
CA GLY A 205 0.18 -1.50 -12.49
C GLY A 205 -0.19 -2.89 -12.97
N GLU A 206 -1.47 -3.09 -13.22
CA GLU A 206 -2.03 -4.32 -13.77
C GLU A 206 -3.27 -3.99 -14.61
N ILE A 207 -3.85 -4.99 -15.25
CA ILE A 207 -5.13 -4.84 -15.95
C ILE A 207 -6.27 -4.41 -15.01
N GLY A 208 -7.34 -3.89 -15.61
CA GLY A 208 -8.56 -3.47 -14.92
C GLY A 208 -8.52 -2.02 -14.42
N GLY A 209 -9.70 -1.40 -14.39
CA GLY A 209 -9.87 0.02 -14.06
C GLY A 209 -9.13 0.97 -15.01
N ILE A 210 -9.06 2.25 -14.62
CA ILE A 210 -8.39 3.31 -15.40
C ILE A 210 -7.37 4.12 -14.57
N ARG A 211 -6.90 3.56 -13.45
CA ARG A 211 -6.07 4.26 -12.47
C ARG A 211 -4.73 4.69 -13.08
N GLU A 212 -4.11 3.81 -13.84
CA GLU A 212 -2.83 4.05 -14.53
C GLU A 212 -2.97 5.09 -15.65
N GLU A 213 -4.06 5.07 -16.42
CA GLU A 213 -4.33 6.10 -17.42
C GLU A 213 -4.59 7.49 -16.78
N ARG A 214 -5.26 7.53 -15.62
CA ARG A 214 -5.43 8.77 -14.85
C ARG A 214 -4.10 9.27 -14.28
N ALA A 215 -3.28 8.36 -13.74
CA ALA A 215 -1.93 8.66 -13.27
C ALA A 215 -1.08 9.23 -14.41
N ALA A 216 -1.14 8.66 -15.62
CA ALA A 216 -0.43 9.19 -16.78
C ALA A 216 -0.77 10.65 -17.07
N LYS A 217 -2.06 11.04 -17.00
CA LYS A 217 -2.49 12.44 -17.17
C LYS A 217 -1.91 13.35 -16.09
N PHE A 218 -1.86 12.88 -14.85
CA PHE A 218 -1.27 13.61 -13.73
C PHE A 218 0.25 13.76 -13.88
N ILE A 219 0.95 12.67 -14.21
CA ILE A 219 2.40 12.62 -14.40
C ILE A 219 2.86 13.67 -15.41
N LYS A 220 2.20 13.74 -16.57
CA LYS A 220 2.55 14.68 -17.64
C LYS A 220 2.55 16.15 -17.19
N ASN A 221 1.73 16.51 -16.21
CA ASN A 221 1.50 17.90 -15.83
C ASN A 221 2.14 18.30 -14.50
N GLU A 222 2.34 17.36 -13.58
CA GLU A 222 2.67 17.67 -12.18
C GLU A 222 3.91 16.94 -11.65
N MET A 223 4.52 16.02 -12.40
CA MET A 223 5.69 15.26 -11.95
C MET A 223 6.96 15.71 -12.66
N SER A 224 8.03 15.96 -11.89
CA SER A 224 9.36 16.25 -12.44
C SER A 224 10.32 15.08 -12.30
N LYS A 225 10.12 14.21 -11.30
CA LYS A 225 10.97 13.03 -11.09
C LYS A 225 10.73 11.98 -12.17
N PRO A 226 11.79 11.29 -12.65
CA PRO A 226 11.64 10.21 -13.62
C PRO A 226 10.84 9.05 -13.03
N ILE A 227 9.96 8.48 -13.86
CA ILE A 227 9.07 7.39 -13.49
C ILE A 227 9.31 6.20 -14.41
N PHE A 228 9.42 5.03 -13.81
CA PHE A 228 9.61 3.74 -14.45
C PHE A 228 8.41 2.87 -14.15
N ALA A 229 7.86 2.19 -15.15
CA ALA A 229 6.63 1.42 -14.95
C ALA A 229 6.65 0.05 -15.59
N PHE A 230 5.96 -0.88 -14.92
CA PHE A 230 5.62 -2.19 -15.45
C PHE A 230 4.11 -2.41 -15.30
N ILE A 231 3.47 -2.93 -16.35
CA ILE A 231 2.04 -3.22 -16.36
C ILE A 231 1.83 -4.72 -16.57
N ALA A 232 1.36 -5.41 -15.53
CA ALA A 232 1.07 -6.83 -15.58
C ALA A 232 -0.17 -7.12 -16.45
N GLY A 233 -0.22 -8.32 -17.04
CA GLY A 233 -1.37 -8.82 -17.81
C GLY A 233 -1.36 -8.45 -19.30
N SER A 234 -0.19 -8.19 -19.90
CA SER A 234 -0.04 -7.91 -21.34
C SER A 234 -0.50 -9.05 -22.25
N SER A 235 -0.43 -10.30 -21.78
CA SER A 235 -0.93 -11.50 -22.48
C SER A 235 -2.43 -11.72 -22.32
N ILE A 236 -3.11 -10.96 -21.46
CA ILE A 236 -4.54 -11.13 -21.19
C ILE A 236 -5.34 -10.37 -22.26
N THR A 237 -5.97 -11.13 -23.15
CA THR A 237 -6.78 -10.61 -24.26
C THR A 237 -8.28 -10.81 -24.06
N ILE A 238 -8.69 -11.61 -23.07
CA ILE A 238 -10.09 -11.97 -22.81
C ILE A 238 -10.72 -10.97 -21.82
N SER A 239 -11.81 -10.32 -22.22
CA SER A 239 -12.59 -9.42 -21.38
C SER A 239 -13.60 -10.15 -20.48
N GLY A 240 -14.05 -9.51 -19.38
CA GLY A 240 -15.12 -10.02 -18.53
C GLY A 240 -14.73 -11.14 -17.55
N LYS A 241 -13.44 -11.48 -17.46
CA LYS A 241 -12.91 -12.40 -16.44
C LYS A 241 -12.13 -11.66 -15.37
N ARG A 242 -12.26 -12.10 -14.12
CA ARG A 242 -11.46 -11.66 -12.97
C ARG A 242 -10.16 -12.48 -12.91
N PHE A 243 -9.03 -11.82 -12.74
CA PHE A 243 -7.71 -12.46 -12.63
C PHE A 243 -7.11 -12.27 -11.22
N GLY A 244 -7.50 -13.13 -10.27
CA GLY A 244 -7.04 -13.02 -8.88
C GLY A 244 -7.69 -11.84 -8.17
N HIS A 245 -7.00 -10.69 -8.17
CA HIS A 245 -7.47 -9.45 -7.52
C HIS A 245 -8.86 -9.05 -7.99
N ALA A 246 -9.70 -8.56 -7.06
CA ALA A 246 -11.06 -8.11 -7.36
C ALA A 246 -11.11 -6.98 -8.39
N GLY A 247 -10.12 -6.09 -8.41
CA GLY A 247 -9.99 -4.99 -9.38
C GLY A 247 -9.42 -5.39 -10.75
N ALA A 248 -8.89 -6.61 -10.91
CA ALA A 248 -8.29 -7.10 -12.16
C ALA A 248 -9.35 -7.62 -13.14
N LEU A 249 -10.25 -6.72 -13.58
CA LEU A 249 -11.35 -6.99 -14.51
C LEU A 249 -11.33 -6.00 -15.68
N ILE A 250 -11.20 -6.51 -16.90
CA ILE A 250 -11.27 -5.71 -18.13
C ILE A 250 -12.74 -5.57 -18.56
N VAL A 251 -13.22 -4.33 -18.73
CA VAL A 251 -14.58 -4.00 -19.17
C VAL A 251 -14.51 -3.21 -20.49
N GLY A 252 -14.98 -3.84 -21.58
CA GLY A 252 -14.88 -3.28 -22.92
C GLY A 252 -13.43 -3.07 -23.35
N ASN A 253 -13.14 -1.92 -23.98
CA ASN A 253 -11.81 -1.58 -24.49
C ASN A 253 -10.94 -0.76 -23.51
N LYS A 254 -11.43 -0.51 -22.29
CA LYS A 254 -10.72 0.26 -21.26
C LYS A 254 -10.17 -0.66 -20.18
N GLY A 255 -9.01 -0.31 -19.62
CA GLY A 255 -8.35 -1.09 -18.59
C GLY A 255 -7.52 -2.27 -19.11
N THR A 256 -7.21 -2.30 -20.41
CA THR A 256 -6.24 -3.26 -20.97
C THR A 256 -4.82 -2.85 -20.60
N ALA A 257 -3.89 -3.80 -20.54
CA ALA A 257 -2.47 -3.49 -20.33
C ALA A 257 -1.95 -2.55 -21.44
N ARG A 258 -2.36 -2.79 -22.69
CA ARG A 258 -1.99 -1.96 -23.85
C ARG A 258 -2.43 -0.50 -23.68
N SER A 259 -3.69 -0.24 -23.29
CA SER A 259 -4.17 1.14 -23.11
C SER A 259 -3.39 1.89 -22.03
N LYS A 260 -3.04 1.20 -20.95
CA LYS A 260 -2.23 1.73 -19.84
C LYS A 260 -0.81 2.05 -20.27
N ILE A 261 -0.14 1.11 -20.94
CA ILE A 261 1.23 1.29 -21.45
C ILE A 261 1.30 2.49 -22.39
N GLU A 262 0.36 2.60 -23.34
CA GLU A 262 0.32 3.73 -24.28
C GLU A 262 0.09 5.07 -23.58
N ALA A 263 -0.80 5.12 -22.59
CA ALA A 263 -1.04 6.33 -21.82
C ALA A 263 0.22 6.77 -21.05
N LEU A 264 0.88 5.84 -20.36
CA LEU A 264 2.09 6.11 -19.58
C LEU A 264 3.26 6.54 -20.47
N LYS A 265 3.50 5.87 -21.60
CA LYS A 265 4.54 6.28 -22.57
C LYS A 265 4.30 7.70 -23.09
N LYS A 266 3.05 8.06 -23.42
CA LYS A 266 2.67 9.43 -23.84
C LYS A 266 2.86 10.48 -22.74
N ALA A 267 2.93 10.07 -21.48
CA ALA A 267 3.22 10.93 -20.34
C ALA A 267 4.72 11.03 -20.02
N GLY A 268 5.60 10.41 -20.81
CA GLY A 268 7.05 10.42 -20.57
C GLY A 268 7.55 9.35 -19.59
N VAL A 269 6.71 8.38 -19.22
CA VAL A 269 7.11 7.29 -18.32
C VAL A 269 7.95 6.25 -19.07
N HIS A 270 9.02 5.77 -18.44
CA HIS A 270 9.85 4.68 -18.94
C HIS A 270 9.17 3.34 -18.66
N VAL A 271 8.33 2.89 -19.60
CA VAL A 271 7.60 1.62 -19.47
C VAL A 271 8.44 0.46 -20.00
N VAL A 272 8.67 -0.56 -19.16
CA VAL A 272 9.40 -1.78 -19.52
C VAL A 272 8.45 -2.96 -19.77
N ASN A 273 8.93 -4.00 -20.46
CA ASN A 273 8.12 -5.15 -20.83
C ASN A 273 8.21 -6.30 -19.81
N LEU A 274 9.32 -6.39 -19.08
CA LEU A 274 9.59 -7.43 -18.09
C LEU A 274 10.00 -6.79 -16.75
N PRO A 275 9.60 -7.34 -15.59
CA PRO A 275 9.84 -6.71 -14.29
C PRO A 275 11.31 -6.41 -13.99
N TYR A 276 12.23 -7.33 -14.30
CA TYR A 276 13.66 -7.17 -14.04
C TYR A 276 14.29 -5.99 -14.80
N GLN A 277 13.71 -5.61 -15.95
CA GLN A 277 14.21 -4.50 -16.78
C GLN A 277 14.05 -3.13 -16.11
N ILE A 278 13.24 -3.01 -15.04
CA ILE A 278 13.13 -1.76 -14.28
C ILE A 278 14.52 -1.32 -13.79
N SER A 279 15.29 -2.23 -13.20
CA SER A 279 16.61 -1.91 -12.63
C SER A 279 17.63 -1.52 -13.71
N GLU A 280 17.63 -2.25 -14.82
CA GLU A 280 18.46 -1.95 -16.00
C GLU A 280 18.12 -0.56 -16.55
N LYS A 281 16.82 -0.27 -16.72
CA LYS A 281 16.36 1.00 -17.30
C LYS A 281 16.65 2.18 -16.39
N ILE A 282 16.60 2.00 -15.08
CA ILE A 282 17.00 3.05 -14.12
C ILE A 282 18.50 3.33 -14.26
N SER A 283 19.33 2.29 -14.32
CA SER A 283 20.80 2.43 -14.46
C SER A 283 21.23 3.06 -15.78
N GLU A 284 20.40 2.98 -16.82
CA GLU A 284 20.64 3.64 -18.11
C GLU A 284 20.38 5.15 -18.05
N ILE A 285 19.48 5.60 -17.16
CA ILE A 285 18.94 6.97 -17.15
C ILE A 285 19.50 7.83 -16.02
N LEU A 286 19.82 7.21 -14.87
CA LEU A 286 20.32 7.88 -13.66
C LEU A 286 21.80 7.59 -13.45
#